data_AF-A0A1B0AJC5-F1
#
_entry.id   AF-A0A1B0AJC5-F1
#
_cell.length_a   1.000
_cell.length_b   1.000
_cell.length_c   1.000
_cell.angle_alpha   90.00
_cell.angle_beta   90.00
_cell.angle_gamma   90.00
#
_symmetry.space_group_name_H-M   'P 1'
#
loop_
_entity.id
_entity.type
_entity.pdbx_description
1 polymer ?
#
loop_
_entity_poly.entity_id
_entity_poly.type
_entity_poly.pdbx_seq_one_letter_code
_entity_poly.pdbx_strand_id
1 'polypeptide(L)'
;MAFQSLLVLEKPLQHLALSDWNNRLNTLRNVADARRGDAFRIRHSSRNLRNETRIEGDWTNYETNEALADRVSELNRWRDAIANTFERIEREMKLLSEEKCSTERELEAMQNPLSVIGECLTMRDCRLGAEMTYDDADTEIKNELCVLENNQRLLADQCQKAWEKLCRLEEVKFKLGLEIGNKEEAEDLDMAQLALDKFAANITYKPDSTRIPKNSCSYQSWLEHTKNMKQLAENELADTYAIREALFVCREKARNMLTSQQERAEHSIRKRIFETQRARNELEWQQLKMKEEMEKAVCEIKTLEQALRDKTDGLKLAETRLENRAQRSGMELCLDEAHDQLCLEVHKLRDIRRRLIDKIDEAKTNYNLLEEHAQKIDVDLENKQHSLMTDIRALDLRQRLKGGEFGAAKPSAQTDRNIELTKMEKEIPKN
;
A
#
# COMPACT_ATOMS: atom_id res chain seq x y z
N MET A 1 124.40 32.07 -100.10
CA MET A 1 123.73 31.28 -99.04
C MET A 1 122.23 31.38 -99.29
N ALA A 2 121.60 30.28 -99.70
CA ALA A 2 120.15 30.23 -99.90
C ALA A 2 119.49 30.20 -98.52
N PHE A 3 118.70 31.23 -98.18
CA PHE A 3 117.87 31.21 -96.99
C PHE A 3 116.70 30.25 -97.21
N GLN A 4 116.82 29.05 -96.65
CA GLN A 4 115.75 28.06 -96.60
C GLN A 4 114.76 28.52 -95.53
N SER A 5 113.70 29.21 -95.95
CA SER A 5 112.63 29.63 -95.05
C SER A 5 111.71 28.44 -94.78
N LEU A 6 111.42 28.16 -93.52
CA LEU A 6 110.49 27.13 -93.09
C LEU A 6 109.08 27.45 -93.61
N LEU A 7 108.45 26.48 -94.30
CA LEU A 7 107.03 26.53 -94.64
C LEU A 7 106.21 26.49 -93.36
N VAL A 8 105.74 27.65 -92.92
CA VAL A 8 104.82 27.78 -91.79
C VAL A 8 103.43 27.36 -92.29
N LEU A 9 103.03 26.14 -91.94
CA LEU A 9 101.68 25.63 -92.17
C LEU A 9 100.81 25.99 -90.96
N GLU A 10 99.98 27.02 -91.10
CA GLU A 10 98.89 27.28 -90.16
C GLU A 10 97.67 26.42 -90.51
N LYS A 11 96.91 26.00 -89.49
CA LYS A 11 95.65 25.29 -89.73
C LYS A 11 94.69 26.25 -90.44
N PRO A 12 93.90 25.79 -91.44
CA PRO A 12 92.95 26.62 -92.18
C PRO A 12 91.67 26.86 -91.36
N LEU A 13 91.83 27.20 -90.08
CA LEU A 13 90.79 27.51 -89.14
C LEU A 13 91.05 28.93 -88.62
N GLN A 14 89.99 29.66 -88.31
CA GLN A 14 90.14 30.99 -87.75
C GLN A 14 90.88 30.90 -86.40
N HIS A 15 92.10 31.45 -86.35
CA HIS A 15 92.88 31.56 -85.13
C HIS A 15 92.35 32.74 -84.30
N LEU A 16 92.00 32.49 -83.04
CA LEU A 16 91.61 33.53 -82.10
C LEU A 16 92.82 34.37 -81.69
N ALA A 17 92.67 35.69 -81.58
CA ALA A 17 93.70 36.52 -80.96
C ALA A 17 93.86 36.13 -79.49
N LEU A 18 95.07 36.25 -78.94
CA LEU A 18 95.35 35.89 -77.54
C LEU A 18 94.47 36.68 -76.55
N SER A 19 94.14 37.94 -76.89
CA SER A 19 93.18 38.77 -76.14
C SER A 19 91.78 38.16 -76.14
N ASP A 20 91.32 37.64 -77.26
CA ASP A 20 89.98 37.04 -77.40
C ASP A 20 89.91 35.67 -76.73
N TRP A 21 91.00 34.90 -76.75
CA TRP A 21 91.13 33.66 -75.96
C TRP A 21 91.07 33.93 -74.45
N ASN A 22 91.82 34.94 -73.97
CA ASN A 22 91.79 35.37 -72.57
C ASN A 22 90.41 35.91 -72.17
N ASN A 23 89.77 36.70 -73.04
CA ASN A 23 88.40 37.18 -72.81
C ASN A 23 87.41 36.01 -72.72
N ARG A 24 87.46 35.06 -73.66
CA ARG A 24 86.60 33.86 -73.64
C ARG A 24 86.82 33.03 -72.37
N LEU A 25 88.06 32.80 -71.96
CA LEU A 25 88.38 32.07 -70.73
C LEU A 25 87.85 32.81 -69.49
N ASN A 26 88.03 34.13 -69.42
CA ASN A 26 87.50 34.95 -68.33
C ASN A 26 85.96 34.96 -68.31
N THR A 27 85.30 35.04 -69.45
CA THR A 27 83.83 34.92 -69.55
C THR A 27 83.35 33.56 -69.07
N LEU A 28 83.97 32.47 -69.51
CA LEU A 28 83.63 31.12 -69.05
C LEU A 28 83.86 30.95 -67.54
N ARG A 29 84.96 31.50 -67.01
CA ARG A 29 85.24 31.50 -65.57
C ARG A 29 84.18 32.28 -64.79
N ASN A 30 83.86 33.50 -65.21
CA ASN A 30 82.85 34.35 -64.55
C ASN A 30 81.46 33.71 -64.59
N VAL A 31 81.07 33.09 -65.72
CA VAL A 31 79.81 32.35 -65.82
C VAL A 31 79.83 31.11 -64.93
N ALA A 32 80.92 30.34 -64.90
CA ALA A 32 81.05 29.18 -64.02
C ALA A 32 81.02 29.57 -62.53
N ASP A 33 81.64 30.68 -62.15
CA ASP A 33 81.61 31.21 -60.78
C ASP A 33 80.21 31.68 -60.39
N ALA A 34 79.52 32.44 -61.27
CA ALA A 34 78.13 32.83 -61.05
C ALA A 34 77.20 31.62 -60.91
N ARG A 35 77.31 30.63 -61.81
CA ARG A 35 76.51 29.39 -61.76
C ARG A 35 76.80 28.54 -60.53
N ARG A 36 78.05 28.46 -60.08
CA ARG A 36 78.40 27.79 -58.81
C ARG A 36 77.84 28.53 -57.60
N GLY A 37 77.87 29.87 -57.61
CA GLY A 37 77.24 30.72 -56.62
C GLY A 37 75.72 30.49 -56.54
N ASP A 38 75.04 30.48 -57.69
CA ASP A 38 73.60 30.17 -57.78
C ASP A 38 73.28 28.77 -57.26
N ALA A 39 74.03 27.75 -57.71
CA ALA A 39 73.85 26.37 -57.26
C ALA A 39 74.12 26.20 -55.76
N PHE A 40 75.08 26.94 -55.19
CA PHE A 40 75.30 26.98 -53.75
C PHE A 40 74.11 27.61 -53.02
N ARG A 41 73.64 28.78 -53.47
CA ARG A 41 72.48 29.48 -52.89
C ARG A 41 71.22 28.62 -52.93
N ILE A 42 70.92 28.00 -54.07
CA ILE A 42 69.77 27.09 -54.23
C ILE A 42 69.90 25.90 -53.28
N ARG A 43 71.04 25.19 -53.27
CA ARG A 43 71.23 24.05 -52.35
C ARG A 43 71.14 24.44 -50.89
N HIS A 44 71.68 25.60 -50.51
CA HIS A 44 71.62 26.09 -49.14
C HIS A 44 70.17 26.45 -48.75
N SER A 45 69.48 27.24 -49.57
CA SER A 45 68.06 27.58 -49.36
C SER A 45 67.16 26.34 -49.35
N SER A 46 67.34 25.38 -50.26
CA SER A 46 66.58 24.12 -50.27
C SER A 46 66.86 23.24 -49.05
N ARG A 47 68.08 23.27 -48.49
CA ARG A 47 68.39 22.57 -47.22
C ARG A 47 67.72 23.23 -46.03
N ASN A 48 67.73 24.57 -45.97
CA ASN A 48 67.04 25.32 -44.93
C ASN A 48 65.54 25.05 -44.99
N LEU A 49 64.93 25.20 -46.18
CA LEU A 49 63.51 24.91 -46.39
C LEU A 49 63.16 23.49 -45.95
N ARG A 50 63.92 22.47 -46.37
CA ARG A 50 63.68 21.07 -45.95
C ARG A 50 63.71 20.89 -44.43
N ASN A 51 64.64 21.56 -43.74
CA ASN A 51 64.76 21.47 -42.30
C ASN A 51 63.61 22.19 -41.60
N GLU A 52 63.29 23.41 -42.04
CA GLU A 52 62.16 24.21 -41.56
C GLU A 52 60.84 23.46 -41.73
N THR A 53 60.53 22.99 -42.94
CA THR A 53 59.28 22.26 -43.22
C THR A 53 59.21 20.92 -42.49
N ARG A 54 60.34 20.27 -42.24
CA ARG A 54 60.37 19.03 -41.44
C ARG A 54 60.02 19.32 -39.99
N ILE A 55 60.65 20.33 -39.41
CA ILE A 55 60.40 20.74 -38.02
C ILE A 55 58.94 21.19 -37.88
N GLU A 56 58.46 22.05 -38.78
CA GLU A 56 57.07 22.52 -38.81
C GLU A 56 56.09 21.34 -38.93
N GLY A 57 56.31 20.41 -39.86
CA GLY A 57 55.45 19.24 -40.03
C GLY A 57 55.46 18.28 -38.84
N ASP A 58 56.62 18.03 -38.23
CA ASP A 58 56.74 17.20 -37.03
C ASP A 58 56.02 17.87 -35.83
N TRP A 59 56.15 19.19 -35.66
CA TRP A 59 55.45 19.95 -34.61
C TRP A 59 53.94 20.01 -34.82
N THR A 60 53.46 20.32 -36.02
CA THR A 60 52.02 20.35 -36.31
C THR A 60 51.40 18.97 -36.09
N ASN A 61 52.08 17.88 -36.47
CA ASN A 61 51.58 16.54 -36.20
C ASN A 61 51.52 16.23 -34.69
N TYR A 62 52.54 16.65 -33.94
CA TYR A 62 52.54 16.55 -32.48
C TYR A 62 51.34 17.30 -31.88
N GLU A 63 51.13 18.58 -32.23
CA GLU A 63 50.02 19.38 -31.74
C GLU A 63 48.65 18.75 -32.05
N THR A 64 48.46 18.19 -33.24
CA THR A 64 47.22 17.49 -33.59
C THR A 64 47.01 16.20 -32.81
N ASN A 65 48.08 15.44 -32.54
CA ASN A 65 48.00 14.21 -31.76
C ASN A 65 47.68 14.52 -30.29
N GLU A 66 48.29 15.57 -29.72
CA GLU A 66 47.95 16.02 -28.37
C GLU A 66 46.49 16.46 -28.28
N ALA A 67 45.97 17.21 -29.26
CA ALA A 67 44.56 17.60 -29.30
C ALA A 67 43.60 16.40 -29.41
N LEU A 68 43.96 15.36 -30.16
CA LEU A 68 43.21 14.10 -30.22
C LEU A 68 43.26 13.34 -28.89
N ALA A 69 44.43 13.28 -28.24
CA ALA A 69 44.58 12.63 -26.94
C ALA A 69 43.78 13.34 -25.84
N ASP A 70 43.76 14.68 -25.84
CA ASP A 70 42.93 15.49 -24.95
C ASP A 70 41.44 15.22 -25.20
N ARG A 71 41.03 15.09 -26.47
CA ARG A 71 39.64 14.80 -26.83
C ARG A 71 39.20 13.41 -26.37
N VAL A 72 40.01 12.38 -26.57
CA VAL A 72 39.77 11.02 -26.05
C VAL A 72 39.62 11.07 -24.53
N SER A 73 40.52 11.76 -23.85
CA SER A 73 40.48 11.91 -22.38
C SER A 73 39.21 12.63 -21.91
N GLU A 74 38.74 13.64 -22.64
CA GLU A 74 37.50 14.36 -22.33
C GLU A 74 36.25 13.48 -22.54
N LEU A 75 36.19 12.73 -23.64
CA LEU A 75 35.11 11.79 -23.93
C LEU A 75 34.99 10.74 -22.84
N ASN A 76 36.12 10.13 -22.45
CA ASN A 76 36.22 9.12 -21.41
C ASN A 76 35.72 9.67 -20.05
N ARG A 77 36.16 10.87 -19.65
CA ARG A 77 35.68 11.53 -18.41
C ARG A 77 34.16 11.73 -18.40
N TRP A 78 33.58 12.17 -19.52
CA TRP A 78 32.13 12.38 -19.61
C TRP A 78 31.35 11.06 -19.67
N ARG A 79 31.86 10.06 -20.39
CA ARG A 79 31.29 8.71 -20.41
C ARG A 79 31.24 8.14 -18.99
N ASP A 80 32.34 8.21 -18.26
CA ASP A 80 32.41 7.71 -16.88
C ASP A 80 31.47 8.49 -15.95
N ALA A 81 31.39 9.82 -16.09
CA ALA A 81 30.46 10.63 -15.32
C ALA A 81 28.99 10.25 -15.57
N ILE A 82 28.62 9.96 -16.82
CA ILE A 82 27.26 9.55 -17.20
C ILE A 82 26.99 8.10 -16.77
N ALA A 83 27.95 7.19 -16.94
CA ALA A 83 27.86 5.80 -16.50
C ALA A 83 27.63 5.70 -14.99
N ASN A 84 28.37 6.48 -14.20
CA ASN A 84 28.14 6.58 -12.75
C ASN A 84 26.71 7.03 -12.40
N THR A 85 26.16 7.99 -13.15
CA THR A 85 24.77 8.45 -12.95
C THR A 85 23.77 7.39 -13.42
N PHE A 86 24.04 6.67 -14.52
CA PHE A 86 23.24 5.54 -15.00
C PHE A 86 23.12 4.44 -13.93
N GLU A 87 24.23 4.03 -13.32
CA GLU A 87 24.20 3.05 -12.24
C GLU A 87 23.40 3.53 -11.03
N ARG A 88 23.45 4.83 -10.70
CA ARG A 88 22.63 5.41 -9.63
C ARG A 88 21.14 5.31 -9.95
N ILE A 89 20.74 5.56 -11.19
CA ILE A 89 19.36 5.35 -11.65
C ILE A 89 18.97 3.87 -11.49
N GLU A 90 19.78 2.93 -11.96
CA GLU A 90 19.46 1.51 -11.83
C GLU A 90 19.30 1.06 -10.38
N ARG A 91 20.19 1.53 -9.49
CA ARG A 91 20.09 1.26 -8.05
C ARG A 91 18.81 1.82 -7.46
N GLU A 92 18.47 3.09 -7.72
CA GLU A 92 17.26 3.70 -7.19
C GLU A 92 15.98 3.07 -7.78
N MET A 93 15.97 2.70 -9.06
CA MET A 93 14.86 1.97 -9.68
C MET A 93 14.60 0.64 -8.98
N LYS A 94 15.67 -0.12 -8.68
CA LYS A 94 15.55 -1.38 -7.94
C LYS A 94 14.94 -1.16 -6.56
N LEU A 95 15.48 -0.22 -5.78
CA LEU A 95 14.99 0.09 -4.43
C LEU A 95 13.54 0.57 -4.44
N LEU A 96 13.17 1.45 -5.39
CA LEU A 96 11.81 1.97 -5.50
C LEU A 96 10.82 0.87 -5.94
N SER A 97 11.25 -0.04 -6.81
CA SER A 97 10.44 -1.19 -7.21
C SER A 97 10.22 -2.17 -6.05
N GLU A 98 11.22 -2.41 -5.21
CA GLU A 98 11.10 -3.25 -4.01
C GLU A 98 10.12 -2.64 -2.99
N GLU A 99 10.20 -1.33 -2.77
CA GLU A 99 9.29 -0.58 -1.90
C GLU A 99 7.85 -0.55 -2.44
N LYS A 100 7.68 -0.35 -3.76
CA LYS A 100 6.37 -0.44 -4.42
C LYS A 100 5.78 -1.84 -4.27
N CYS A 101 6.55 -2.89 -4.56
CA CYS A 101 6.10 -4.27 -4.44
C CYS A 101 5.69 -4.64 -3.01
N SER A 102 6.44 -4.15 -2.01
CA SER A 102 6.08 -4.35 -0.61
C SER A 102 4.78 -3.64 -0.23
N THR A 103 4.48 -2.50 -0.84
CA THR A 103 3.22 -1.77 -0.67
C THR A 103 2.04 -2.46 -1.37
N GLU A 104 2.27 -3.03 -2.55
CA GLU A 104 1.28 -3.85 -3.26
C GLU A 104 0.91 -5.13 -2.48
N ARG A 105 1.90 -5.77 -1.85
CA ARG A 105 1.66 -6.93 -0.96
C ARG A 105 0.80 -6.56 0.25
N GLU A 106 1.04 -5.41 0.88
CA GLU A 106 0.18 -4.92 1.98
C GLU A 106 -1.25 -4.61 1.51
N LEU A 107 -1.41 -4.03 0.32
CA LEU A 107 -2.72 -3.80 -0.30
C LEU A 107 -3.49 -5.10 -0.54
N GLU A 108 -2.80 -6.13 -1.03
CA GLU A 108 -3.38 -7.47 -1.22
C GLU A 108 -3.76 -8.10 0.13
N ALA A 109 -2.89 -7.98 1.14
CA ALA A 109 -3.15 -8.49 2.48
C ALA A 109 -4.40 -7.86 3.14
N MET A 110 -4.77 -6.62 2.76
CA MET A 110 -5.99 -5.95 3.24
C MET A 110 -7.30 -6.59 2.74
N GLN A 111 -7.28 -7.50 1.76
CA GLN A 111 -8.49 -8.20 1.31
C GLN A 111 -9.07 -9.14 2.37
N ASN A 112 -8.21 -9.80 3.17
CA ASN A 112 -8.68 -10.67 4.24
C ASN A 112 -9.42 -9.89 5.35
N PRO A 113 -8.85 -8.78 5.91
CA PRO A 113 -9.59 -7.91 6.81
C PRO A 113 -10.91 -7.39 6.23
N LEU A 114 -10.94 -7.03 4.94
CA LEU A 114 -12.17 -6.54 4.30
C LEU A 114 -13.27 -7.61 4.31
N SER A 115 -12.94 -8.86 3.95
CA SER A 115 -13.87 -10.00 4.01
C SER A 115 -14.38 -10.24 5.43
N VAL A 116 -13.46 -10.29 6.42
CA VAL A 116 -13.83 -10.57 7.80
C VAL A 116 -14.73 -9.48 8.38
N ILE A 117 -14.46 -8.20 8.09
CA ILE A 117 -15.32 -7.08 8.52
C ILE A 117 -16.71 -7.20 7.88
N GLY A 118 -16.78 -7.49 6.58
CA GLY A 118 -18.05 -7.71 5.88
C GLY A 118 -18.86 -8.89 6.44
N GLU A 119 -18.19 -10.01 6.73
CA GLU A 119 -18.81 -11.15 7.41
C GLU A 119 -19.29 -10.78 8.82
N CYS A 120 -18.52 -10.01 9.59
CA CYS A 120 -18.93 -9.56 10.93
C CYS A 120 -20.19 -8.68 10.90
N LEU A 121 -20.27 -7.74 9.96
CA LEU A 121 -21.46 -6.90 9.76
C LEU A 121 -22.68 -7.76 9.39
N THR A 122 -22.52 -8.64 8.40
CA THR A 122 -23.59 -9.55 7.95
C THR A 122 -24.04 -10.48 9.09
N MET A 123 -23.11 -10.99 9.89
CA MET A 123 -23.44 -11.81 11.05
C MET A 123 -24.28 -11.04 12.05
N ARG A 124 -23.90 -9.79 12.38
CA ARG A 124 -24.61 -8.96 13.34
C ARG A 124 -25.98 -8.51 12.84
N ASP A 125 -26.16 -8.37 11.54
CA ASP A 125 -27.47 -8.09 10.92
C ASP A 125 -28.48 -9.25 11.10
N CYS A 126 -28.02 -10.45 11.48
CA CYS A 126 -28.91 -11.58 11.80
C CYS A 126 -29.60 -11.46 13.17
N ARG A 127 -29.31 -10.43 13.98
CA ARG A 127 -30.00 -10.22 15.26
C ARG A 127 -31.50 -9.99 15.05
N LEU A 128 -32.28 -10.30 16.08
CA LEU A 128 -33.74 -10.34 15.98
C LEU A 128 -34.41 -9.42 17.01
N GLY A 129 -35.63 -8.99 16.69
CA GLY A 129 -36.48 -8.25 17.62
C GLY A 129 -35.83 -7.00 18.20
N ALA A 130 -35.90 -6.84 19.52
CA ALA A 130 -35.35 -5.70 20.25
C ALA A 130 -33.81 -5.67 20.30
N GLU A 131 -33.13 -6.71 19.81
CA GLU A 131 -31.65 -6.78 19.77
C GLU A 131 -31.05 -6.06 18.57
N MET A 132 -31.87 -5.72 17.57
CA MET A 132 -31.49 -4.89 16.43
C MET A 132 -31.36 -3.42 16.87
N THR A 133 -30.24 -3.11 17.53
CA THR A 133 -29.94 -1.78 18.05
C THR A 133 -28.74 -1.17 17.36
N TYR A 134 -28.75 0.14 17.17
CA TYR A 134 -27.52 0.90 16.88
C TYR A 134 -26.68 0.94 18.16
N ASP A 135 -25.62 0.14 18.20
CA ASP A 135 -24.73 0.03 19.35
C ASP A 135 -23.28 0.41 18.99
N ASP A 136 -22.46 0.54 20.04
CA ASP A 136 -21.03 0.87 19.90
C ASP A 136 -20.30 -0.15 19.02
N ALA A 137 -20.68 -1.43 19.09
CA ALA A 137 -20.00 -2.50 18.36
C ALA A 137 -20.24 -2.40 16.85
N ASP A 138 -21.47 -2.14 16.42
CA ASP A 138 -21.78 -1.87 15.02
C ASP A 138 -21.05 -0.62 14.50
N THR A 139 -21.03 0.44 15.31
CA THR A 139 -20.35 1.70 14.97
C THR A 139 -18.85 1.50 14.80
N GLU A 140 -18.18 0.80 15.73
CA GLU A 140 -16.74 0.57 15.66
C GLU A 140 -16.33 -0.37 14.52
N ILE A 141 -17.16 -1.36 14.17
CA ILE A 141 -16.92 -2.23 12.99
C ILE A 141 -17.07 -1.42 11.68
N LYS A 142 -18.05 -0.51 11.60
CA LYS A 142 -18.19 0.40 10.43
C LYS A 142 -17.04 1.39 10.33
N ASN A 143 -16.58 1.91 11.47
CA ASN A 143 -15.37 2.75 11.52
C ASN A 143 -14.12 1.98 11.07
N GLU A 144 -14.03 0.69 11.42
CA GLU A 144 -12.96 -0.20 10.93
C GLU A 144 -12.98 -0.37 9.42
N LEU A 145 -14.17 -0.60 8.83
CA LEU A 145 -14.33 -0.65 7.38
C LEU A 145 -13.86 0.65 6.71
N CYS A 146 -14.28 1.79 7.25
CA CYS A 146 -13.89 3.11 6.74
C CYS A 146 -12.36 3.33 6.79
N VAL A 147 -11.72 2.97 7.92
CA VAL A 147 -10.25 3.05 8.06
C VAL A 147 -9.56 2.15 7.03
N LEU A 148 -10.05 0.92 6.83
CA LEU A 148 -9.49 -0.02 5.88
C LEU A 148 -9.60 0.49 4.44
N GLU A 149 -10.77 0.96 4.01
CA GLU A 149 -10.99 1.50 2.67
C GLU A 149 -10.13 2.76 2.41
N ASN A 150 -10.01 3.63 3.41
CA ASN A 150 -9.16 4.81 3.32
C ASN A 150 -7.68 4.43 3.20
N ASN A 151 -7.23 3.42 3.96
CA ASN A 151 -5.88 2.88 3.84
C ASN A 151 -5.62 2.28 2.45
N GLN A 152 -6.57 1.51 1.90
CA GLN A 152 -6.46 0.96 0.54
C GLN A 152 -6.30 2.06 -0.50
N ARG A 153 -7.13 3.12 -0.44
CA ARG A 153 -7.01 4.27 -1.35
C ARG A 153 -5.67 4.98 -1.21
N LEU A 154 -5.22 5.21 0.03
CA LEU A 154 -3.95 5.87 0.30
C LEU A 154 -2.76 5.09 -0.27
N LEU A 155 -2.68 3.79 0.01
CA LEU A 155 -1.59 2.96 -0.47
C LEU A 155 -1.62 2.80 -2.00
N ALA A 156 -2.81 2.70 -2.61
CA ALA A 156 -2.95 2.63 -4.06
C ALA A 156 -2.45 3.90 -4.76
N ASP A 157 -2.77 5.09 -4.23
CA ASP A 157 -2.26 6.37 -4.72
C ASP A 157 -0.73 6.46 -4.62
N GLN A 158 -0.14 5.98 -3.51
CA GLN A 158 1.32 5.94 -3.37
C GLN A 158 1.97 4.96 -4.36
N CYS A 159 1.40 3.78 -4.56
CA CYS A 159 1.86 2.83 -5.57
C CYS A 159 1.82 3.41 -6.99
N GLN A 160 0.77 4.17 -7.31
CA GLN A 160 0.64 4.86 -8.60
C GLN A 160 1.73 5.92 -8.79
N LYS A 161 1.98 6.75 -7.78
CA LYS A 161 3.07 7.75 -7.80
C LYS A 161 4.44 7.10 -8.00
N ALA A 162 4.69 5.98 -7.30
CA ALA A 162 5.93 5.22 -7.45
C ALA A 162 6.08 4.61 -8.85
N TRP A 163 4.98 4.10 -9.42
CA TRP A 163 4.96 3.59 -10.79
C TRP A 163 5.27 4.66 -11.83
N GLU A 164 4.61 5.82 -11.75
CA GLU A 164 4.87 6.96 -12.64
C GLU A 164 6.33 7.40 -12.56
N LYS A 165 6.90 7.42 -11.35
CA LYS A 165 8.30 7.74 -11.15
C LYS A 165 9.23 6.70 -11.79
N LEU A 166 8.95 5.41 -11.64
CA LEU A 166 9.71 4.34 -12.30
C LEU A 166 9.68 4.50 -13.83
N CYS A 167 8.55 4.87 -14.42
CA CYS A 167 8.46 5.12 -15.86
C CYS A 167 9.36 6.27 -16.32
N ARG A 168 9.41 7.38 -15.56
CA ARG A 168 10.32 8.51 -15.87
C ARG A 168 11.79 8.13 -15.73
N LEU A 169 12.13 7.37 -14.69
CA LEU A 169 13.49 6.85 -14.49
C LEU A 169 13.91 5.92 -15.63
N GLU A 170 13.02 5.07 -16.14
CA GLU A 170 13.29 4.21 -17.30
C GLU A 170 13.56 5.02 -18.57
N GLU A 171 12.80 6.10 -18.82
CA GLU A 171 13.04 6.99 -19.97
C GLU A 171 14.42 7.65 -19.90
N VAL A 172 14.80 8.17 -18.72
CA VAL A 172 16.12 8.77 -18.52
C VAL A 172 17.21 7.73 -18.63
N LYS A 173 17.02 6.54 -18.04
CA LYS A 173 17.97 5.41 -18.16
C LYS A 173 18.27 5.11 -19.63
N PHE A 174 17.24 4.99 -20.46
CA PHE A 174 17.41 4.74 -21.90
C PHE A 174 18.23 5.85 -22.58
N LYS A 175 17.92 7.12 -22.32
CA LYS A 175 18.66 8.27 -22.88
C LYS A 175 20.13 8.28 -22.44
N LEU A 176 20.40 8.00 -21.16
CA LEU A 176 21.77 7.90 -20.66
C LEU A 176 22.53 6.74 -21.33
N GLY A 177 21.89 5.58 -21.53
CA GLY A 177 22.48 4.44 -22.21
C GLY A 177 22.90 4.75 -23.65
N LEU A 178 22.04 5.45 -24.41
CA LEU A 178 22.38 5.93 -25.74
C LEU A 178 23.56 6.92 -25.72
N GLU A 179 23.58 7.83 -24.76
CA GLU A 179 24.65 8.82 -24.64
C GLU A 179 26.00 8.18 -24.30
N ILE A 180 26.01 7.15 -23.44
CA ILE A 180 27.21 6.34 -23.15
C ILE A 180 27.72 5.68 -24.43
N GLY A 181 26.84 5.01 -25.18
CA GLY A 181 27.22 4.36 -26.45
C GLY A 181 27.77 5.34 -27.49
N ASN A 182 27.16 6.52 -27.62
CA ASN A 182 27.66 7.57 -28.51
C ASN A 182 29.07 8.07 -28.11
N LYS A 183 29.35 8.14 -26.80
CA LYS A 183 30.66 8.55 -26.28
C LYS A 183 31.71 7.45 -26.49
N GLU A 184 31.34 6.19 -26.31
CA GLU A 184 32.19 5.02 -26.56
C GLU A 184 32.59 4.93 -28.04
N GLU A 185 31.62 5.04 -28.97
CA GLU A 185 31.91 5.05 -30.41
C GLU A 185 32.85 6.20 -30.81
N ALA A 186 32.60 7.41 -30.29
CA ALA A 186 33.45 8.56 -30.56
C ALA A 186 34.88 8.38 -30.01
N GLU A 187 35.01 7.81 -28.81
CA GLU A 187 36.30 7.51 -28.19
C GLU A 187 37.09 6.48 -29.01
N ASP A 188 36.44 5.40 -29.45
CA ASP A 188 37.05 4.36 -30.28
C ASP A 188 37.54 4.92 -31.63
N LEU A 189 36.74 5.76 -32.27
CA LEU A 189 37.11 6.41 -33.53
C LEU A 189 38.32 7.34 -33.35
N ASP A 190 38.31 8.17 -32.31
CA ASP A 190 39.38 9.12 -32.03
C ASP A 190 40.68 8.40 -31.60
N MET A 191 40.59 7.33 -30.80
CA MET A 191 41.72 6.46 -30.47
C MET A 191 42.31 5.80 -31.71
N ALA A 192 41.47 5.31 -32.62
CA ALA A 192 41.92 4.74 -33.88
C ALA A 192 42.64 5.78 -34.76
N GLN A 193 42.18 7.04 -34.77
CA GLN A 193 42.85 8.11 -35.51
C GLN A 193 44.19 8.49 -34.88
N LEU A 194 44.24 8.57 -33.55
CA LEU A 194 45.47 8.86 -32.80
C LEU A 194 46.55 7.78 -33.00
N ALA A 195 46.14 6.52 -33.23
CA ALA A 195 47.05 5.41 -33.51
C ALA A 195 47.64 5.41 -34.94
N LEU A 196 47.10 6.22 -35.87
CA LEU A 196 47.63 6.30 -37.24
C LEU A 196 48.94 7.11 -37.27
N ASP A 197 49.90 6.64 -38.06
CA ASP A 197 51.12 7.38 -38.37
C ASP A 197 51.26 7.62 -39.88
N LYS A 198 52.23 8.45 -40.27
CA LYS A 198 52.50 8.80 -41.67
C LYS A 198 53.05 7.64 -42.53
N PHE A 199 53.34 6.49 -41.92
CA PHE A 199 53.83 5.28 -42.59
C PHE A 199 52.74 4.20 -42.68
N ALA A 200 51.55 4.43 -42.11
CA ALA A 200 50.44 3.49 -42.12
C ALA A 200 49.95 3.22 -43.56
N ALA A 201 49.67 1.95 -43.87
CA ALA A 201 49.34 1.51 -45.22
C ALA A 201 47.95 1.99 -45.73
N ASN A 202 47.07 2.42 -44.83
CA ASN A 202 45.68 2.80 -45.10
C ASN A 202 45.46 4.33 -45.21
N ILE A 203 46.52 5.14 -45.26
CA ILE A 203 46.41 6.59 -45.47
C ILE A 203 46.34 6.93 -46.96
N THR A 204 45.46 7.86 -47.34
CA THR A 204 45.22 8.25 -48.74
C THR A 204 44.80 9.71 -48.83
N TYR A 205 45.04 10.36 -49.98
CA TYR A 205 44.48 11.69 -50.25
C TYR A 205 42.96 11.66 -50.27
N LYS A 206 42.33 12.65 -49.64
CA LYS A 206 40.87 12.79 -49.60
C LYS A 206 40.43 13.91 -50.55
N PRO A 207 39.39 13.71 -51.39
CA PRO A 207 38.96 14.72 -52.36
C PRO A 207 38.52 16.07 -51.75
N ASP A 208 37.95 16.06 -50.55
CA ASP A 208 37.47 17.24 -49.84
C ASP A 208 37.70 17.06 -48.33
N SER A 209 38.97 17.18 -47.91
CA SER A 209 39.43 16.86 -46.55
C SER A 209 39.00 17.86 -45.49
N THR A 210 38.74 19.11 -45.89
CA THR A 210 38.37 20.22 -44.98
C THR A 210 36.86 20.49 -44.97
N ARG A 211 36.06 19.58 -45.52
CA ARG A 211 34.61 19.71 -45.52
C ARG A 211 34.05 19.64 -44.11
N ILE A 212 33.01 20.43 -43.87
CA ILE A 212 32.22 20.34 -42.64
C ILE A 212 31.03 19.41 -42.92
N PRO A 213 30.93 18.25 -42.25
CA PRO A 213 29.80 17.34 -42.42
C PRO A 213 28.46 18.03 -42.13
N LYS A 214 27.41 17.64 -42.88
CA LYS A 214 26.04 18.10 -42.57
C LYS A 214 25.64 17.60 -41.17
N ASN A 215 24.91 18.43 -40.42
CA ASN A 215 24.49 18.17 -39.04
C ASN A 215 25.62 18.13 -37.99
N SER A 216 26.81 18.67 -38.30
CA SER A 216 27.84 18.89 -37.28
C SER A 216 27.37 19.87 -36.20
N CYS A 217 27.66 19.60 -34.93
CA CYS A 217 27.42 20.54 -33.84
C CYS A 217 28.71 21.25 -33.41
N SER A 218 28.56 22.40 -32.74
CA SER A 218 29.70 23.08 -32.11
C SER A 218 30.14 22.35 -30.83
N TYR A 219 31.40 22.53 -30.44
CA TYR A 219 31.90 22.00 -29.15
C TYR A 219 31.04 22.47 -27.97
N GLN A 220 30.65 23.75 -27.96
CA GLN A 220 29.82 24.31 -26.89
C GLN A 220 28.45 23.61 -26.82
N SER A 221 27.81 23.38 -27.96
CA SER A 221 26.54 22.65 -28.04
C SER A 221 26.67 21.20 -27.55
N TRP A 222 27.77 20.52 -27.90
CA TRP A 222 28.06 19.15 -27.43
C TRP A 222 28.26 19.09 -25.91
N LEU A 223 29.02 20.04 -25.37
CA LEU A 223 29.32 20.11 -23.93
C LEU A 223 28.06 20.41 -23.13
N GLU A 224 27.24 21.35 -23.62
CA GLU A 224 25.94 21.69 -23.03
C GLU A 224 24.98 20.49 -23.06
N HIS A 225 24.85 19.79 -24.20
CA HIS A 225 24.04 18.57 -24.30
C HIS A 225 24.46 17.52 -23.27
N THR A 226 25.78 17.25 -23.17
CA THR A 226 26.33 16.26 -22.23
C THR A 226 26.05 16.65 -20.77
N LYS A 227 26.22 17.93 -20.42
CA LYS A 227 25.88 18.46 -19.09
C LYS A 227 24.39 18.35 -18.78
N ASN A 228 23.54 18.72 -19.73
CA ASN A 228 22.08 18.67 -19.60
C ASN A 228 21.59 17.24 -19.41
N MET A 229 22.21 16.27 -20.10
CA MET A 229 21.88 14.85 -19.96
C MET A 229 22.17 14.35 -18.53
N LYS A 230 23.33 14.70 -17.97
CA LYS A 230 23.64 14.41 -16.57
C LYS A 230 22.69 15.12 -15.61
N GLN A 231 22.39 16.40 -15.85
CA GLN A 231 21.49 17.18 -14.98
C GLN A 231 20.06 16.64 -14.98
N LEU A 232 19.55 16.21 -16.15
CA LEU A 232 18.24 15.57 -16.26
C LEU A 232 18.13 14.36 -15.33
N ALA A 233 19.17 13.53 -15.29
CA ALA A 233 19.23 12.38 -14.42
C ALA A 233 19.34 12.74 -12.93
N GLU A 234 20.15 13.74 -12.56
CA GLU A 234 20.20 14.21 -11.17
C GLU A 234 18.85 14.77 -10.70
N ASN A 235 18.14 15.50 -11.57
CA ASN A 235 16.81 16.04 -11.27
C ASN A 235 15.80 14.92 -11.03
N GLU A 236 15.81 13.86 -11.87
CA GLU A 236 14.92 12.72 -11.66
C GLU A 236 15.30 11.88 -10.43
N LEU A 237 16.55 11.92 -9.98
CA LEU A 237 16.96 11.23 -8.75
C LEU A 237 16.64 12.01 -7.46
N ALA A 238 16.38 13.32 -7.55
CA ALA A 238 16.33 14.20 -6.38
C ALA A 238 15.22 13.86 -5.36
N ASP A 239 14.09 13.32 -5.84
CA ASP A 239 12.89 13.02 -5.05
C ASP A 239 12.66 11.52 -4.82
N THR A 240 13.47 10.62 -5.39
CA THR A 240 13.24 9.17 -5.31
C THR A 240 13.30 8.66 -3.88
N TYR A 241 14.24 9.17 -3.09
CA TYR A 241 14.34 8.85 -1.67
C TYR A 241 13.07 9.23 -0.91
N ALA A 242 12.55 10.45 -1.13
CA ALA A 242 11.34 10.93 -0.47
C ALA A 242 10.11 10.10 -0.85
N ILE A 243 10.02 9.62 -2.10
CA ILE A 243 8.94 8.72 -2.54
C ILE A 243 9.05 7.35 -1.83
N ARG A 244 10.26 6.79 -1.71
CA ARG A 244 10.48 5.53 -0.97
C ARG A 244 10.13 5.67 0.51
N GLU A 245 10.57 6.75 1.13
CA GLU A 245 10.23 7.06 2.52
C GLU A 245 8.71 7.25 2.70
N ALA A 246 8.04 7.95 1.78
CA ALA A 246 6.60 8.13 1.82
C ALA A 246 5.83 6.80 1.71
N LEU A 247 6.25 5.88 0.83
CA LEU A 247 5.69 4.53 0.76
C LEU A 247 5.83 3.81 2.10
N PHE A 248 7.04 3.76 2.66
CA PHE A 248 7.31 3.12 3.95
C PHE A 248 6.45 3.71 5.08
N VAL A 249 6.48 5.02 5.26
CA VAL A 249 5.74 5.72 6.32
C VAL A 249 4.23 5.53 6.16
N CYS A 250 3.71 5.57 4.92
CA CYS A 250 2.29 5.32 4.67
C CYS A 250 1.88 3.89 5.06
N ARG A 251 2.70 2.87 4.77
CA ARG A 251 2.43 1.48 5.20
C ARG A 251 2.40 1.37 6.72
N GLU A 252 3.39 1.91 7.41
CA GLU A 252 3.45 1.87 8.88
C GLU A 252 2.25 2.59 9.50
N LYS A 253 1.88 3.76 8.97
CA LYS A 253 0.72 4.51 9.45
C LYS A 253 -0.58 3.73 9.20
N ALA A 254 -0.77 3.17 8.00
CA ALA A 254 -1.94 2.37 7.66
C ALA A 254 -2.08 1.15 8.59
N ARG A 255 -0.98 0.43 8.83
CA ARG A 255 -0.96 -0.72 9.74
C ARG A 255 -1.35 -0.31 11.16
N ASN A 256 -0.73 0.73 11.71
CA ASN A 256 -1.01 1.20 13.06
C ASN A 256 -2.47 1.67 13.23
N MET A 257 -3.01 2.40 12.24
CA MET A 257 -4.40 2.85 12.26
C MET A 257 -5.36 1.66 12.22
N LEU A 258 -5.11 0.66 11.37
CA LEU A 258 -5.95 -0.53 11.25
C LEU A 258 -5.90 -1.37 12.53
N THR A 259 -4.71 -1.66 13.07
CA THR A 259 -4.56 -2.43 14.32
C THR A 259 -5.27 -1.74 15.48
N SER A 260 -5.09 -0.42 15.64
CA SER A 260 -5.76 0.32 16.70
C SER A 260 -7.29 0.28 16.57
N GLN A 261 -7.81 0.39 15.34
CA GLN A 261 -9.25 0.32 15.11
C GLN A 261 -9.80 -1.10 15.31
N GLN A 262 -9.04 -2.13 14.92
CA GLN A 262 -9.37 -3.54 15.16
C GLN A 262 -9.51 -3.86 16.64
N GLU A 263 -8.62 -3.32 17.49
CA GLU A 263 -8.68 -3.48 18.94
C GLU A 263 -9.92 -2.80 19.54
N ARG A 264 -10.28 -1.60 19.07
CA ARG A 264 -11.50 -0.89 19.50
C ARG A 264 -12.76 -1.69 19.15
N ALA A 265 -12.85 -2.17 17.91
CA ALA A 265 -13.94 -3.02 17.48
C ALA A 265 -14.01 -4.32 18.31
N GLU A 266 -12.88 -5.02 18.53
CA GLU A 266 -12.87 -6.24 19.35
C GLU A 266 -13.27 -5.95 20.81
N HIS A 267 -12.86 -4.81 21.38
CA HIS A 267 -13.28 -4.39 22.72
C HIS A 267 -14.79 -4.10 22.79
N SER A 268 -15.32 -3.34 21.85
CA SER A 268 -16.76 -3.00 21.80
C SER A 268 -17.65 -4.24 21.66
N ILE A 269 -17.25 -5.23 20.86
CA ILE A 269 -17.97 -6.51 20.74
C ILE A 269 -17.95 -7.26 22.09
N ARG A 270 -16.79 -7.37 22.76
CA ARG A 270 -16.72 -8.02 24.08
C ARG A 270 -17.58 -7.33 25.14
N LYS A 271 -17.58 -5.99 25.14
CA LYS A 271 -18.44 -5.19 26.00
C LYS A 271 -19.92 -5.52 25.73
N ARG A 272 -20.33 -5.58 24.47
CA ARG A 272 -21.71 -5.90 24.08
C ARG A 272 -22.12 -7.33 24.47
N ILE A 273 -21.22 -8.31 24.32
CA ILE A 273 -21.42 -9.69 24.78
C ILE A 273 -21.72 -9.69 26.28
N PHE A 274 -20.91 -9.00 27.08
CA PHE A 274 -21.10 -8.92 28.53
C PHE A 274 -22.43 -8.27 28.91
N GLU A 275 -22.79 -7.15 28.26
CA GLU A 275 -24.07 -6.47 28.49
C GLU A 275 -25.27 -7.37 28.16
N THR A 276 -25.21 -8.06 27.02
CA THR A 276 -26.27 -8.98 26.57
C THR A 276 -26.41 -10.17 27.51
N GLN A 277 -25.28 -10.74 27.93
CA GLN A 277 -25.23 -11.83 28.91
C GLN A 277 -25.81 -11.43 30.27
N ARG A 278 -25.49 -10.22 30.75
CA ARG A 278 -26.06 -9.69 31.99
C ARG A 278 -27.58 -9.51 31.88
N ALA A 279 -28.05 -8.94 30.78
CA ALA A 279 -29.48 -8.75 30.53
C ALA A 279 -30.22 -10.09 30.44
N ARG A 280 -29.63 -11.10 29.80
CA ARG A 280 -30.18 -12.46 29.74
C ARG A 280 -30.36 -13.05 31.14
N ASN A 281 -29.33 -13.00 31.98
CA ASN A 281 -29.39 -13.56 33.33
C ASN A 281 -30.44 -12.86 34.21
N GLU A 282 -30.62 -11.55 34.05
CA GLU A 282 -31.69 -10.82 34.72
C GLU A 282 -33.08 -11.32 34.26
N LEU A 283 -33.29 -11.46 32.96
CA LEU A 283 -34.56 -11.99 32.43
C LEU A 283 -34.82 -13.44 32.85
N GLU A 284 -33.79 -14.29 32.92
CA GLU A 284 -33.90 -15.66 33.45
C GLU A 284 -34.39 -15.66 34.90
N TRP A 285 -33.87 -14.74 35.72
CA TRP A 285 -34.30 -14.57 37.10
C TRP A 285 -35.75 -14.05 37.21
N GLN A 286 -36.11 -13.05 36.40
CA GLN A 286 -37.49 -12.54 36.35
C GLN A 286 -38.46 -13.64 35.91
N GLN A 287 -38.08 -14.48 34.95
CA GLN A 287 -38.90 -15.59 34.47
C GLN A 287 -39.12 -16.64 35.54
N LEU A 288 -38.07 -16.97 36.32
CA LEU A 288 -38.20 -17.86 37.47
C LEU A 288 -39.18 -17.29 38.50
N LYS A 289 -39.05 -16.01 38.85
CA LYS A 289 -39.94 -15.35 39.82
C LYS A 289 -41.38 -15.28 39.34
N MET A 290 -41.59 -15.02 38.04
CA MET A 290 -42.91 -15.01 37.44
C MET A 290 -43.59 -16.38 37.56
N LYS A 291 -42.86 -17.47 37.26
CA LYS A 291 -43.36 -18.84 37.41
C LYS A 291 -43.71 -19.19 38.86
N GLU A 292 -42.86 -18.82 39.83
CA GLU A 292 -43.15 -19.01 41.26
C GLU A 292 -44.44 -18.27 41.69
N GLU A 293 -44.66 -17.03 41.24
CA GLU A 293 -45.87 -16.27 41.57
C GLU A 293 -47.12 -16.83 40.87
N MET A 294 -46.99 -17.31 39.62
CA MET A 294 -48.07 -18.02 38.92
C MET A 294 -48.50 -19.28 39.67
N GLU A 295 -47.55 -20.08 40.18
CA GLU A 295 -47.86 -21.27 40.99
C GLU A 295 -48.61 -20.91 42.28
N LYS A 296 -48.18 -19.85 42.98
CA LYS A 296 -48.87 -19.35 44.17
C LYS A 296 -50.28 -18.86 43.83
N ALA A 297 -50.45 -18.13 42.74
CA ALA A 297 -51.76 -17.65 42.28
C ALA A 297 -52.71 -18.82 41.97
N VAL A 298 -52.24 -19.90 41.34
CA VAL A 298 -53.05 -21.11 41.10
C VAL A 298 -53.47 -21.78 42.42
N CYS A 299 -52.56 -21.86 43.40
CA CYS A 299 -52.89 -22.40 44.72
C CYS A 299 -53.92 -21.52 45.47
N GLU A 300 -53.79 -20.20 45.37
CA GLU A 300 -54.75 -19.26 45.97
C GLU A 300 -56.13 -19.37 45.32
N ILE A 301 -56.20 -19.42 43.98
CA ILE A 301 -57.46 -19.64 43.24
C ILE A 301 -58.14 -20.93 43.69
N LYS A 302 -57.39 -22.04 43.79
CA LYS A 302 -57.93 -23.33 44.28
C LYS A 302 -58.45 -23.23 45.72
N THR A 303 -57.74 -22.49 46.58
CA THR A 303 -58.13 -22.28 47.98
C THR A 303 -59.40 -21.44 48.07
N LEU A 304 -59.53 -20.37 47.29
CA LEU A 304 -60.73 -19.55 47.20
C LEU A 304 -61.92 -20.32 46.63
N GLU A 305 -61.70 -21.15 45.59
CA GLU A 305 -62.74 -22.02 45.02
C GLU A 305 -63.23 -23.07 46.04
N GLN A 306 -62.33 -23.64 46.85
CA GLN A 306 -62.72 -24.54 47.93
C GLN A 306 -63.52 -23.80 49.02
N ALA A 307 -63.07 -22.62 49.45
CA ALA A 307 -63.80 -21.81 50.41
C ALA A 307 -65.21 -21.44 49.89
N LEU A 308 -65.34 -21.15 48.59
CA LEU A 308 -66.63 -20.89 47.95
C LEU A 308 -67.54 -22.13 47.98
N ARG A 309 -67.01 -23.33 47.75
CA ARG A 309 -67.75 -24.60 47.88
C ARG A 309 -68.24 -24.80 49.30
N ASP A 310 -67.37 -24.64 50.29
CA ASP A 310 -67.72 -24.78 51.71
C ASP A 310 -68.84 -23.81 52.12
N LYS A 311 -68.79 -22.54 51.67
CA LYS A 311 -69.87 -21.57 51.93
C LYS A 311 -71.13 -21.85 51.13
N THR A 312 -71.02 -22.46 49.96
CA THR A 312 -72.17 -22.90 49.17
C THR A 312 -72.88 -24.06 49.86
N ASP A 313 -72.15 -25.00 50.44
CA ASP A 313 -72.74 -26.10 51.20
C ASP A 313 -73.35 -25.64 52.53
N GLY A 314 -72.71 -24.70 53.22
CA GLY A 314 -73.31 -24.02 54.37
C GLY A 314 -74.60 -23.28 54.01
N LEU A 315 -74.66 -22.62 52.85
CA LEU A 315 -75.86 -21.93 52.37
C LEU A 315 -77.00 -22.92 52.08
N LYS A 316 -76.71 -24.03 51.38
CA LYS A 316 -77.70 -25.10 51.14
C LYS A 316 -78.28 -25.63 52.45
N LEU A 317 -77.45 -25.81 53.48
CA LEU A 317 -77.91 -26.26 54.80
C LEU A 317 -78.87 -25.24 55.44
N ALA A 318 -78.52 -23.96 55.46
CA ALA A 318 -79.36 -22.91 56.04
C ALA A 318 -80.70 -22.77 55.27
N GLU A 319 -80.66 -22.78 53.94
CA GLU A 319 -81.86 -22.74 53.08
C GLU A 319 -82.75 -23.98 53.29
N THR A 320 -82.16 -25.18 53.36
CA THR A 320 -82.90 -26.42 53.64
C THR A 320 -83.54 -26.40 55.03
N ARG A 321 -82.84 -25.88 56.04
CA ARG A 321 -83.40 -25.72 57.41
C ARG A 321 -84.60 -24.77 57.41
N LEU A 322 -84.53 -23.66 56.67
CA LEU A 322 -85.65 -22.73 56.52
C LEU A 322 -86.86 -23.39 55.83
N GLU A 323 -86.62 -24.09 54.71
CA GLU A 323 -87.65 -24.79 53.95
C GLU A 323 -88.36 -25.86 54.80
N ASN A 324 -87.59 -26.70 55.51
CA ASN A 324 -88.16 -27.72 56.38
C ASN A 324 -88.97 -27.11 57.54
N ARG A 325 -88.55 -25.96 58.08
CA ARG A 325 -89.31 -25.24 59.13
C ARG A 325 -90.60 -24.61 58.59
N ALA A 326 -90.70 -24.36 57.29
CA ALA A 326 -91.91 -23.83 56.63
C ALA A 326 -93.01 -24.89 56.48
N GLN A 327 -92.70 -26.18 56.67
CA GLN A 327 -93.67 -27.29 56.63
C GLN A 327 -94.46 -27.47 57.95
N ARG A 328 -94.16 -26.69 58.99
CA ARG A 328 -94.90 -26.73 60.27
C ARG A 328 -96.36 -26.28 60.07
N SER A 329 -97.30 -26.91 60.78
CA SER A 329 -98.74 -26.65 60.65
C SER A 329 -99.32 -25.90 61.84
N GLY A 330 -100.33 -25.06 61.59
CA GLY A 330 -101.08 -24.37 62.66
C GLY A 330 -100.26 -23.29 63.38
N MET A 331 -100.43 -23.17 64.70
CA MET A 331 -99.73 -22.16 65.52
C MET A 331 -98.23 -22.41 65.65
N GLU A 332 -97.76 -23.63 65.35
CA GLU A 332 -96.33 -23.99 65.34
C GLU A 332 -95.59 -23.44 64.12
N LEU A 333 -96.29 -22.89 63.11
CA LEU A 333 -95.68 -22.11 62.02
C LEU A 333 -95.34 -20.68 62.50
N CYS A 334 -94.55 -20.60 63.56
CA CYS A 334 -94.13 -19.34 64.16
C CYS A 334 -92.80 -18.84 63.57
N LEU A 335 -92.70 -17.53 63.39
CA LEU A 335 -91.43 -16.84 63.10
C LEU A 335 -90.77 -16.54 64.43
N ASP A 336 -89.94 -17.47 64.88
CA ASP A 336 -89.19 -17.40 66.12
C ASP A 336 -87.75 -16.95 65.87
N GLU A 337 -86.99 -16.73 66.95
CA GLU A 337 -85.58 -16.33 66.88
C GLU A 337 -84.75 -17.25 65.96
N ALA A 338 -85.02 -18.56 65.97
CA ALA A 338 -84.32 -19.51 65.10
C ALA A 338 -84.60 -19.27 63.60
N HIS A 339 -85.83 -18.85 63.25
CA HIS A 339 -86.15 -18.43 61.88
C HIS A 339 -85.35 -17.17 61.49
N ASP A 340 -85.35 -16.16 62.35
CA ASP A 340 -84.65 -14.90 62.09
C ASP A 340 -83.13 -15.09 61.95
N GLN A 341 -82.53 -15.92 62.82
CA GLN A 341 -81.11 -16.24 62.74
C GLN A 341 -80.74 -17.00 61.46
N LEU A 342 -81.58 -17.95 61.00
CA LEU A 342 -81.36 -18.66 59.74
C LEU A 342 -81.50 -17.71 58.53
N CYS A 343 -82.47 -16.81 58.56
CA CYS A 343 -82.62 -15.77 57.54
C CYS A 343 -81.37 -14.87 57.47
N LEU A 344 -80.85 -14.43 58.62
CA LEU A 344 -79.61 -13.65 58.69
C LEU A 344 -78.40 -14.45 58.18
N GLU A 345 -78.30 -15.73 58.53
CA GLU A 345 -77.24 -16.63 58.06
C GLU A 345 -77.26 -16.77 56.53
N VAL A 346 -78.42 -16.97 55.91
CA VAL A 346 -78.58 -17.02 54.45
C VAL A 346 -78.10 -15.73 53.79
N HIS A 347 -78.53 -14.56 54.28
CA HIS A 347 -78.11 -13.28 53.72
C HIS A 347 -76.59 -13.09 53.82
N LYS A 348 -76.00 -13.38 54.99
CA LYS A 348 -74.54 -13.31 55.20
C LYS A 348 -73.78 -14.26 54.29
N LEU A 349 -74.23 -15.51 54.15
CA LEU A 349 -73.58 -16.50 53.28
C LEU A 349 -73.68 -16.12 51.80
N ARG A 350 -74.80 -15.53 51.35
CA ARG A 350 -74.93 -14.99 49.99
C ARG A 350 -73.95 -13.84 49.74
N ASP A 351 -73.80 -12.93 50.68
CA ASP A 351 -72.83 -11.83 50.57
C ASP A 351 -71.38 -12.31 50.59
N ILE A 352 -71.04 -13.26 51.47
CA ILE A 352 -69.69 -13.87 51.51
C ILE A 352 -69.39 -14.59 50.18
N ARG A 353 -70.35 -15.35 49.64
CA ARG A 353 -70.20 -16.01 48.35
C ARG A 353 -69.95 -15.01 47.23
N ARG A 354 -70.71 -13.90 47.17
CA ARG A 354 -70.49 -12.84 46.18
C ARG A 354 -69.05 -12.30 46.23
N ARG A 355 -68.57 -11.95 47.43
CA ARG A 355 -67.19 -11.46 47.63
C ARG A 355 -66.13 -12.50 47.25
N LEU A 356 -66.37 -13.77 47.53
CA LEU A 356 -65.46 -14.86 47.13
C LEU A 356 -65.40 -15.02 45.61
N ILE A 357 -66.54 -14.93 44.93
CA ILE A 357 -66.60 -14.95 43.46
C ILE A 357 -65.82 -13.76 42.88
N ASP A 358 -66.08 -12.55 43.36
CA ASP A 358 -65.36 -11.35 42.91
C ASP A 358 -63.84 -11.49 43.09
N LYS A 359 -63.39 -12.08 44.22
CA LYS A 359 -61.97 -12.30 44.50
C LYS A 359 -61.34 -13.40 43.62
N ILE A 360 -62.10 -14.44 43.29
CA ILE A 360 -61.66 -15.47 42.34
C ILE A 360 -61.46 -14.86 40.95
N ASP A 361 -62.38 -14.02 40.50
CA ASP A 361 -62.29 -13.35 39.19
C ASP A 361 -61.11 -12.37 39.14
N GLU A 362 -60.87 -11.63 40.23
CA GLU A 362 -59.68 -10.78 40.38
C GLU A 362 -58.39 -11.60 40.32
N ALA A 363 -58.32 -12.73 41.04
CA ALA A 363 -57.15 -13.60 41.05
C ALA A 363 -56.88 -14.27 39.68
N LYS A 364 -57.93 -14.71 38.98
CA LYS A 364 -57.84 -15.25 37.61
C LYS A 364 -57.37 -14.20 36.62
N THR A 365 -57.87 -12.97 36.73
CA THR A 365 -57.43 -11.85 35.89
C THR A 365 -55.94 -11.57 36.12
N ASN A 366 -55.50 -11.51 37.38
CA ASN A 366 -54.09 -11.31 37.70
C ASN A 366 -53.21 -12.46 37.19
N TYR A 367 -53.65 -13.72 37.31
CA TYR A 367 -52.94 -14.87 36.74
C TYR A 367 -52.72 -14.72 35.23
N ASN A 368 -53.77 -14.36 34.48
CA ASN A 368 -53.67 -14.18 33.03
C ASN A 368 -52.67 -13.07 32.66
N LEU A 369 -52.62 -11.98 33.45
CA LEU A 369 -51.63 -10.92 33.25
C LEU A 369 -50.20 -11.38 33.53
N LEU A 370 -49.99 -12.18 34.59
CA LEU A 370 -48.69 -12.78 34.88
C LEU A 370 -48.25 -13.73 33.76
N GLU A 371 -49.16 -14.56 33.25
CA GLU A 371 -48.91 -15.48 32.14
C GLU A 371 -48.53 -14.72 30.85
N GLU A 372 -49.28 -13.68 30.48
CA GLU A 372 -48.99 -12.85 29.30
C GLU A 372 -47.60 -12.20 29.42
N HIS A 373 -47.25 -11.70 30.61
CA HIS A 373 -45.92 -11.12 30.85
C HIS A 373 -44.81 -12.17 30.82
N ALA A 374 -45.04 -13.38 31.37
CA ALA A 374 -44.09 -14.48 31.31
C ALA A 374 -43.76 -14.87 29.86
N GLN A 375 -44.78 -14.92 28.99
CA GLN A 375 -44.60 -15.21 27.56
C GLN A 375 -43.76 -14.14 26.86
N LYS A 376 -43.96 -12.86 27.19
CA LYS A 376 -43.12 -11.76 26.66
C LYS A 376 -41.66 -11.89 27.09
N ILE A 377 -41.42 -12.27 28.36
CA ILE A 377 -40.06 -12.50 28.86
C ILE A 377 -39.41 -13.69 28.15
N ASP A 378 -40.14 -14.79 27.88
CA ASP A 378 -39.61 -15.94 27.14
C ASP A 378 -39.15 -15.55 25.73
N VAL A 379 -39.95 -14.75 25.00
CA VAL A 379 -39.58 -14.26 23.66
C VAL A 379 -38.33 -13.36 23.72
N ASP A 380 -38.25 -12.47 24.70
CA ASP A 380 -37.07 -11.61 24.86
C ASP A 380 -35.82 -12.41 25.27
N LEU A 381 -35.97 -13.46 26.08
CA LEU A 381 -34.89 -14.38 26.42
C LEU A 381 -34.32 -15.10 25.19
N GLU A 382 -35.18 -15.60 24.30
CA GLU A 382 -34.77 -16.23 23.05
C GLU A 382 -34.00 -15.24 22.16
N ASN A 383 -34.50 -14.00 22.04
CA ASN A 383 -33.82 -12.94 21.30
C ASN A 383 -32.44 -12.61 21.90
N LYS A 384 -32.34 -12.46 23.23
CA LYS A 384 -31.06 -12.22 23.93
C LYS A 384 -30.08 -13.36 23.72
N GLN A 385 -30.53 -14.61 23.79
CA GLN A 385 -29.70 -15.78 23.57
C GLN A 385 -29.19 -15.84 22.12
N HIS A 386 -30.05 -15.56 21.15
CA HIS A 386 -29.67 -15.50 19.73
C HIS A 386 -28.64 -14.38 19.47
N SER A 387 -28.88 -13.18 20.03
CA SER A 387 -27.98 -12.02 19.89
C SER A 387 -26.62 -12.26 20.52
N LEU A 388 -26.59 -12.88 21.70
CA LEU A 388 -25.34 -13.28 22.36
C LEU A 388 -24.53 -14.25 21.49
N MET A 389 -25.17 -15.29 20.94
CA MET A 389 -24.49 -16.25 20.06
C MET A 389 -23.99 -15.60 18.78
N THR A 390 -24.74 -14.63 18.24
CA THR A 390 -24.35 -13.86 17.07
C THR A 390 -23.07 -13.06 17.33
N ASP A 391 -22.97 -12.39 18.48
CA ASP A 391 -21.78 -11.61 18.84
C ASP A 391 -20.56 -12.46 19.16
N ILE A 392 -20.74 -13.60 19.82
CA ILE A 392 -19.66 -14.56 20.06
C ILE A 392 -19.09 -15.03 18.71
N ARG A 393 -19.96 -15.39 17.75
CA ARG A 393 -19.52 -15.77 16.40
C ARG A 393 -18.83 -14.62 15.68
N ALA A 394 -19.33 -13.39 15.78
CA ALA A 394 -18.66 -12.23 15.19
C ALA A 394 -17.26 -12.03 15.81
N LEU A 395 -17.10 -12.23 17.11
CA LEU A 395 -15.80 -12.19 17.78
C LEU A 395 -14.87 -13.32 17.30
N ASP A 396 -15.39 -14.53 17.10
CA ASP A 396 -14.62 -15.69 16.62
C ASP A 396 -14.16 -15.50 15.17
N LEU A 397 -15.00 -14.93 14.29
CA LEU A 397 -14.61 -14.59 12.92
C LEU A 397 -13.36 -13.69 12.89
N ARG A 398 -13.26 -12.76 13.86
CA ARG A 398 -12.13 -11.84 13.97
C ARG A 398 -10.82 -12.50 14.38
N GLN A 399 -10.83 -13.75 14.84
CA GLN A 399 -9.59 -14.51 15.05
C GLN A 399 -8.81 -14.71 13.75
N ARG A 400 -9.49 -14.71 12.60
CA ARG A 400 -8.86 -14.76 11.27
C ARG A 400 -7.99 -13.53 10.97
N LEU A 401 -8.22 -12.40 11.65
CA LEU A 401 -7.40 -11.19 11.51
C LEU A 401 -6.02 -11.35 12.18
N LYS A 402 -5.90 -12.25 13.17
CA LYS A 402 -4.65 -12.50 13.91
C LYS A 402 -3.74 -13.53 13.22
N GLY A 403 -4.23 -14.21 12.18
CA GLY A 403 -3.51 -15.20 11.40
C GLY A 403 -2.94 -14.63 10.10
N GLY A 404 -1.84 -13.87 10.19
CA GLY A 404 -1.00 -13.48 9.05
C GLY A 404 0.46 -13.79 9.35
N GLU A 405 1.14 -14.46 8.40
CA GLU A 405 2.54 -14.99 8.24
C GLU A 405 3.55 -15.09 9.41
N PHE A 406 3.37 -14.43 10.55
CA PHE A 406 4.21 -14.55 11.75
C PHE A 406 3.42 -14.78 13.05
N GLY A 407 2.10 -14.91 12.96
CA GLY A 407 1.25 -15.29 14.09
C GLY A 407 1.35 -16.78 14.38
N ALA A 408 2.40 -17.19 15.08
CA ALA A 408 2.49 -18.52 15.68
C ALA A 408 1.19 -18.80 16.46
N ALA A 409 0.42 -19.75 15.95
CA ALA A 409 -0.71 -20.31 16.65
C ALA A 409 -0.25 -20.82 18.02
N LYS A 410 -0.64 -20.12 19.08
CA LYS A 410 -0.87 -20.72 20.39
C LYS A 410 -2.37 -20.62 20.70
N PRO A 411 -3.16 -21.64 20.33
CA PRO A 411 -4.56 -21.72 20.70
C PRO A 411 -4.68 -22.27 22.14
N SER A 412 -4.25 -21.51 23.14
CA SER A 412 -4.39 -21.95 24.55
C SER A 412 -4.41 -20.81 25.60
N ALA A 413 -4.83 -19.58 25.24
CA ALA A 413 -4.89 -18.50 26.23
C ALA A 413 -6.09 -17.56 26.13
N GLN A 414 -6.92 -17.67 25.08
CA GLN A 414 -8.13 -16.86 24.95
C GLN A 414 -9.40 -17.66 25.29
N THR A 415 -9.43 -18.97 25.00
CA THR A 415 -10.50 -19.89 25.39
C THR A 415 -10.57 -20.07 26.91
N ASP A 416 -9.41 -20.24 27.58
CA ASP A 416 -9.36 -20.38 29.04
C ASP A 416 -9.75 -19.07 29.76
N ARG A 417 -9.43 -17.90 29.19
CA ARG A 417 -9.91 -16.60 29.70
C ARG A 417 -11.42 -16.40 29.53
N ASN A 418 -12.00 -16.90 28.44
CA ASN A 418 -13.44 -16.82 28.22
C ASN A 418 -14.21 -17.76 29.16
N ILE A 419 -13.63 -18.90 29.55
CA ILE A 419 -14.19 -19.81 30.58
C ILE A 419 -14.21 -19.12 31.96
N GLU A 420 -13.16 -18.39 32.33
CA GLU A 420 -13.11 -17.58 33.56
C GLU A 420 -14.09 -16.38 33.53
N LEU A 421 -14.20 -15.67 32.40
CA LEU A 421 -15.03 -14.46 32.27
C LEU A 421 -16.54 -14.74 32.26
N THR A 422 -16.95 -15.94 31.83
CA THR A 422 -18.36 -16.36 31.75
C THR A 422 -18.85 -17.14 32.99
N LYS A 423 -17.98 -17.44 33.96
CA LYS A 423 -18.28 -18.30 35.12
C LYS A 423 -18.84 -19.69 34.76
N MET A 424 -18.51 -20.24 33.59
CA MET A 424 -18.99 -21.58 33.18
C MET A 424 -18.58 -22.70 34.16
N GLU A 425 -17.54 -22.51 34.97
CA GLU A 425 -17.11 -23.47 36.00
C GLU A 425 -18.14 -23.67 37.14
N LYS A 426 -19.08 -22.74 37.32
CA LYS A 426 -20.11 -22.81 38.37
C LYS A 426 -21.41 -23.49 37.91
N GLU A 427 -21.54 -23.75 36.61
CA GLU A 427 -22.73 -24.39 36.02
C GLU A 427 -22.49 -25.85 35.64
N ILE A 428 -21.25 -26.33 35.72
CA ILE A 428 -20.90 -27.74 35.54
C ILE A 428 -21.04 -28.45 36.89
N PRO A 429 -21.99 -29.39 37.07
CA PRO A 429 -22.10 -30.14 38.31
C PRO A 429 -20.83 -30.96 38.53
N LYS A 430 -20.19 -30.75 39.68
CA LYS A 430 -19.04 -31.56 40.11
C LYS A 430 -19.58 -32.90 40.62
N ASN A 431 -19.17 -33.99 39.97
CA ASN A 431 -19.42 -35.36 40.41
C ASN A 431 -18.86 -35.61 41.81
#